data_AF-A0A948S8K9-F1
#
_entry.id   AF-A0A948S8K9-F1
#
_cell.length_a   1.000
_cell.length_b   1.000
_cell.length_c   1.000
_cell.angle_alpha   90.00
_cell.angle_beta   90.00
_cell.angle_gamma   90.00
#
_symmetry.space_group_name_H-M   'P 1'
#
loop_
_entity.id
_entity.type
_entity.pdbx_description
1 polymer ?
#
loop_
_entity_poly.entity_id
_entity_poly.type
_entity_poly.pdbx_seq_one_letter_code
_entity_poly.pdbx_strand_id
1 'polypeptide(L)'
;MEIHRPRTLGWRRAACLLYGDWGTSKAYVIGLAFAVMGFASLPIVLAVCALSLIVGLNYIIICRCFPAGGGVYSAARPHGRLLAVVGALMLIADFTVTAALSTWAALSYLNVPAEWIPAAAIAVIILFGALNYYGPHHSGTLAVVLAIPVVSSVVGIIALSIPHLSFRGLELPHASFYPNWVAFTGVILALSGVEAIATLTGVLKADKGSPPDSPRVVKNATKAIVPVALEVSVGTALLAWAVLSLPHELKDQMLERRDDILRFAAEHYATAAFGPAGGKIFGLFVGIAFALLLLSAVNTVVAALIGLMFRMSGDNEMPRSFTRLNRHGVPTIPLAVSVVLPVLVLLIAPGLEALAGLYAIGVVGAIAVDLGSTAFNRALPIGWPSRIVMGATFALLCCVWLTLAHTKPDALFFVTCVMILGLALRAWSQKHKGITTVTVPQKVAAMVESVELEKLKPGSLEGGKILLCLRGVTPVLKFAVETAKLRGAALYILYVREVAVAFGASAEGAKARWQDDPEAALIMKTARTVGEEAGVNVVPVYAVAESAGAAIVDVAATLGVDELFLGASGHSALAHLLHGSVVQQVVKNLPDEIGLVIRG
;
A
#
# COMPACT_ATOMS: atom_id res chain seq x y z
N MET A 1 23.96 10.99 5.21
CA MET A 1 22.86 11.82 5.76
C MET A 1 21.56 11.14 5.36
N GLU A 2 20.75 10.69 6.33
CA GLU A 2 19.48 10.00 6.06
C GLU A 2 18.39 11.03 5.76
N ILE A 3 18.02 11.14 4.48
CA ILE A 3 16.94 12.00 4.00
C ILE A 3 15.61 11.41 4.48
N HIS A 4 14.93 12.08 5.40
CA HIS A 4 13.67 11.62 5.98
C HIS A 4 12.50 11.92 5.03
N ARG A 5 11.61 10.93 4.84
CA ARG A 5 10.46 11.04 3.92
C ARG A 5 9.53 12.22 4.29
N PRO A 6 9.09 13.04 3.32
CA PRO A 6 8.13 14.11 3.61
C PRO A 6 6.76 13.53 3.98
N ARG A 7 6.33 13.77 5.23
CA ARG A 7 5.05 13.30 5.80
C ARG A 7 3.89 14.20 5.39
N THR A 8 3.42 14.08 4.15
CA THR A 8 2.44 15.00 3.56
C THR A 8 0.99 14.51 3.64
N LEU A 9 0.75 13.23 3.92
CA LEU A 9 -0.59 12.65 3.88
C LEU A 9 -1.41 13.07 5.12
N GLY A 10 -2.51 13.80 4.89
CA GLY A 10 -3.45 14.15 5.95
C GLY A 10 -4.42 13.02 6.28
N TRP A 11 -4.94 13.00 7.53
CA TRP A 11 -5.84 11.94 8.01
C TRP A 11 -7.08 11.73 7.15
N ARG A 12 -7.65 12.78 6.55
CA ARG A 12 -8.85 12.66 5.67
C ARG A 12 -8.55 11.84 4.41
N ARG A 13 -7.41 12.12 3.77
CA ARG A 13 -6.97 11.35 2.59
C ARG A 13 -6.58 9.92 2.98
N ALA A 14 -5.93 9.75 4.13
CA ALA A 14 -5.64 8.43 4.69
C ALA A 14 -6.92 7.63 4.98
N ALA A 15 -7.97 8.28 5.50
CA ALA A 15 -9.28 7.65 5.72
C ALA A 15 -9.92 7.22 4.39
N CYS A 16 -9.88 8.05 3.35
CA CYS A 16 -10.41 7.67 2.03
C CYS A 16 -9.60 6.53 1.39
N LEU A 17 -8.28 6.51 1.54
CA LEU A 17 -7.43 5.41 1.09
C LEU A 17 -7.77 4.10 1.82
N LEU A 18 -7.89 4.18 3.16
CA LEU A 18 -8.30 3.05 3.99
C LEU A 18 -9.71 2.57 3.62
N TYR A 19 -10.64 3.49 3.35
CA TYR A 19 -11.99 3.18 2.89
C TYR A 19 -11.98 2.51 1.51
N GLY A 20 -11.10 2.94 0.62
CA GLY A 20 -10.93 2.35 -0.70
C GLY A 20 -10.61 0.86 -0.67
N ASP A 21 -9.91 0.40 0.38
CA ASP A 21 -9.57 -1.01 0.56
C ASP A 21 -10.58 -1.70 1.50
N TRP A 22 -10.68 -1.25 2.75
CA TRP A 22 -11.55 -1.86 3.76
C TRP A 22 -13.04 -1.74 3.43
N GLY A 23 -13.46 -0.64 2.79
CA GLY A 23 -14.85 -0.40 2.41
C GLY A 23 -15.35 -1.32 1.31
N THR A 24 -14.47 -1.86 0.45
CA THR A 24 -14.87 -2.82 -0.59
C THR A 24 -15.40 -4.12 -0.03
N SER A 25 -15.03 -4.48 1.19
CA SER A 25 -15.46 -5.72 1.84
C SER A 25 -16.99 -5.89 1.88
N LYS A 26 -17.73 -4.79 1.97
CA LYS A 26 -19.21 -4.79 1.93
C LYS A 26 -19.76 -5.44 0.66
N ALA A 27 -19.06 -5.29 -0.46
CA ALA A 27 -19.51 -5.71 -1.77
C ALA A 27 -19.68 -7.23 -1.87
N TYR A 28 -18.82 -7.99 -1.19
CA TYR A 28 -18.81 -9.45 -1.29
C TYR A 28 -19.14 -10.17 0.03
N VAL A 29 -18.89 -9.57 1.20
CA VAL A 29 -19.10 -10.25 2.51
C VAL A 29 -20.56 -10.66 2.71
N ILE A 30 -21.51 -9.79 2.34
CA ILE A 30 -22.93 -10.03 2.59
C ILE A 30 -23.45 -11.16 1.68
N GLY A 31 -23.05 -11.16 0.41
CA GLY A 31 -23.42 -12.20 -0.55
C GLY A 31 -22.83 -13.56 -0.18
N LEU A 32 -21.55 -13.58 0.24
CA LEU A 32 -20.90 -14.79 0.76
C LEU A 32 -21.58 -15.30 2.03
N ALA A 33 -21.91 -14.42 2.97
CA ALA A 33 -22.61 -14.81 4.20
C ALA A 33 -23.98 -15.43 3.92
N PHE A 34 -24.73 -14.84 2.98
CA PHE A 34 -26.01 -15.37 2.53
C PHE A 34 -25.85 -16.71 1.79
N ALA A 35 -24.81 -16.89 0.98
CA ALA A 35 -24.54 -18.15 0.31
C ALA A 35 -24.24 -19.30 1.29
N VAL A 36 -23.56 -19.01 2.41
CA VAL A 36 -23.17 -20.04 3.40
C VAL A 36 -24.32 -20.37 4.37
N MET A 37 -25.08 -19.37 4.81
CA MET A 37 -26.06 -19.54 5.92
C MET A 37 -27.49 -19.09 5.59
N GLY A 38 -27.72 -18.55 4.38
CA GLY A 38 -29.03 -18.02 3.99
C GLY A 38 -29.54 -16.95 4.97
N PHE A 39 -30.80 -17.09 5.37
CA PHE A 39 -31.48 -16.18 6.29
C PHE A 39 -30.97 -16.25 7.73
N ALA A 40 -30.14 -17.24 8.09
CA ALA A 40 -29.50 -17.35 9.40
C ALA A 40 -28.15 -16.61 9.50
N SER A 41 -27.75 -15.87 8.46
CA SER A 41 -26.41 -15.25 8.37
C SER A 41 -26.21 -14.00 9.24
N LEU A 42 -27.28 -13.33 9.71
CA LEU A 42 -27.17 -12.05 10.43
C LEU A 42 -26.24 -12.11 11.65
N PRO A 43 -26.37 -13.06 12.60
CA PRO A 43 -25.52 -13.10 13.79
C PRO A 43 -24.04 -13.29 13.45
N ILE A 44 -23.74 -14.02 12.38
CA ILE A 44 -22.37 -14.26 11.91
C ILE A 44 -21.79 -12.98 11.33
N VAL A 45 -22.54 -12.25 10.50
CA VAL A 45 -22.10 -10.95 9.97
C VAL A 45 -21.85 -9.97 11.11
N LEU A 46 -22.73 -9.92 12.12
CA LEU A 46 -22.54 -9.06 13.29
C LEU A 46 -21.27 -9.42 14.07
N ALA A 47 -20.99 -10.71 14.27
CA ALA A 47 -19.77 -11.18 14.93
C ALA A 47 -18.51 -10.77 14.14
N VAL A 48 -18.54 -10.91 12.81
CA VAL A 48 -17.44 -10.48 11.93
C VAL A 48 -17.27 -8.96 11.98
N CYS A 49 -18.35 -8.17 11.96
CA CYS A 49 -18.28 -6.71 12.10
C CYS A 49 -17.68 -6.27 13.44
N ALA A 50 -18.03 -6.95 14.54
CA ALA A 50 -17.47 -6.70 15.86
C ALA A 50 -15.97 -7.02 15.91
N LEU A 51 -15.55 -8.16 15.33
CA LEU A 51 -14.14 -8.52 15.22
C LEU A 51 -13.38 -7.51 14.35
N SER A 52 -13.95 -7.08 13.23
CA SER A 52 -13.36 -6.07 12.34
C SER A 52 -13.10 -4.74 13.06
N LEU A 53 -14.05 -4.31 13.91
CA LEU A 53 -13.87 -3.14 14.76
C LEU A 53 -12.73 -3.32 15.76
N ILE A 54 -12.66 -4.47 16.44
CA ILE A 54 -11.58 -4.80 17.40
C ILE A 54 -10.22 -4.81 16.70
N VAL A 55 -10.12 -5.41 15.52
CA VAL A 55 -8.90 -5.42 14.71
C VAL A 55 -8.51 -3.99 14.34
N GLY A 56 -9.45 -3.16 13.88
CA GLY A 56 -9.20 -1.73 13.62
C GLY A 56 -8.63 -0.99 14.83
N LEU A 57 -9.17 -1.23 16.03
CA LEU A 57 -8.64 -0.66 17.27
C LEU A 57 -7.22 -1.13 17.58
N ASN A 58 -6.91 -2.40 17.33
CA ASN A 58 -5.54 -2.91 17.47
C ASN A 58 -4.57 -2.26 16.47
N TYR A 59 -5.03 -1.96 15.26
CA TYR A 59 -4.22 -1.27 14.25
C TYR A 59 -3.88 0.18 14.63
N ILE A 60 -4.67 0.84 15.49
CA ILE A 60 -4.29 2.14 16.08
C ILE A 60 -3.02 1.97 16.94
N ILE A 61 -2.92 0.88 17.70
CA ILE A 61 -1.76 0.58 18.54
C ILE A 61 -0.55 0.23 17.66
N ILE A 62 -0.74 -0.56 16.61
CA ILE A 62 0.33 -0.89 15.65
C ILE A 62 0.87 0.41 15.01
N CYS A 63 -0.01 1.30 14.54
CA CYS A 63 0.40 2.58 13.96
C CYS A 63 1.18 3.47 14.94
N ARG A 64 0.85 3.39 16.24
CA ARG A 64 1.59 4.05 17.31
C ARG A 64 2.99 3.48 17.51
N CYS A 65 3.14 2.16 17.43
CA CYS A 65 4.41 1.48 17.62
C CYS A 65 5.33 1.57 16.40
N PHE A 66 4.79 1.68 15.19
CA PHE A 66 5.54 1.64 13.94
C PHE A 66 5.23 2.86 13.03
N PRO A 67 5.75 4.05 13.36
CA PRO A 67 5.43 5.30 12.65
C PRO A 67 6.17 5.48 11.31
N ALA A 68 7.17 4.64 11.00
CA ALA A 68 8.01 4.76 9.79
C ALA A 68 7.56 3.83 8.63
N GLY A 69 6.33 3.30 8.69
CA GLY A 69 5.83 2.26 7.79
C GLY A 69 5.50 1.00 8.57
N GLY A 70 4.32 0.99 9.17
CA GLY A 70 3.76 -0.13 9.92
C GLY A 70 3.26 -1.25 9.02
N GLY A 71 2.79 -2.32 9.66
CA GLY A 71 2.32 -3.54 9.03
C GLY A 71 3.20 -4.73 9.39
N VAL A 72 2.73 -5.93 9.01
CA VAL A 72 3.27 -7.20 9.46
C VAL A 72 4.79 -7.34 9.28
N TYR A 73 5.34 -6.88 8.16
CA TYR A 73 6.77 -7.00 7.88
C TYR A 73 7.63 -6.20 8.88
N SER A 74 7.20 -4.98 9.20
CA SER A 74 7.88 -4.13 10.19
C SER A 74 7.67 -4.63 11.62
N ALA A 75 6.46 -5.11 11.95
CA ALA A 75 6.12 -5.57 13.29
C ALA A 75 6.80 -6.89 13.66
N ALA A 76 6.95 -7.80 12.71
CA ALA A 76 7.60 -9.09 12.91
C ALA A 76 9.14 -9.02 12.89
N ARG A 77 9.73 -8.01 12.24
CA ARG A 77 11.20 -7.87 12.08
C ARG A 77 11.98 -7.89 13.40
N PRO A 78 11.54 -7.26 14.51
CA PRO A 78 12.21 -7.35 15.81
C PRO A 78 12.30 -8.77 16.38
N HIS A 79 11.40 -9.68 16.02
CA HIS A 79 11.41 -11.08 16.48
C HIS A 79 12.30 -11.96 15.61
N GLY A 80 12.43 -11.61 14.33
CA GLY A 80 13.32 -12.31 13.41
C GLY A 80 13.01 -11.99 11.96
N ARG A 81 14.05 -12.02 11.12
CA ARG A 81 13.94 -11.78 9.67
C ARG A 81 13.05 -12.82 8.97
N LEU A 82 13.11 -14.09 9.40
CA LEU A 82 12.25 -15.14 8.84
C LEU A 82 10.77 -14.86 9.10
N LEU A 83 10.39 -14.51 10.32
CA LEU A 83 9.00 -14.21 10.65
C LEU A 83 8.48 -12.99 9.89
N ALA A 84 9.32 -11.97 9.70
CA ALA A 84 9.00 -10.83 8.85
C ALA A 84 8.72 -11.26 7.41
N VAL A 85 9.58 -12.09 6.83
CA VAL A 85 9.37 -12.61 5.48
C VAL A 85 8.10 -13.46 5.38
N VAL A 86 7.83 -14.33 6.37
CA VAL A 86 6.59 -15.12 6.42
C VAL A 86 5.37 -14.20 6.40
N GLY A 87 5.35 -13.16 7.24
CA GLY A 87 4.28 -12.17 7.24
C GLY A 87 4.15 -11.42 5.91
N ALA A 88 5.25 -11.05 5.28
CA ALA A 88 5.22 -10.39 3.97
C ALA A 88 4.76 -11.32 2.84
N LEU A 89 5.12 -12.61 2.87
CA LEU A 89 4.62 -13.59 1.90
C LEU A 89 3.12 -13.84 2.07
N MET A 90 2.60 -13.79 3.31
CA MET A 90 1.16 -13.81 3.57
C MET A 90 0.46 -12.59 2.98
N LEU A 91 1.04 -11.39 3.09
CA LEU A 91 0.52 -10.18 2.40
C LEU A 91 0.61 -10.29 0.87
N ILE A 92 1.68 -10.88 0.33
CA ILE A 92 1.79 -11.10 -1.12
C ILE A 92 0.69 -12.05 -1.59
N ALA A 93 0.44 -13.14 -0.84
CA ALA A 93 -0.65 -14.07 -1.11
C ALA A 93 -2.00 -13.35 -1.06
N ASP A 94 -2.24 -12.56 -0.01
CA ASP A 94 -3.44 -11.75 0.14
C ASP A 94 -3.64 -10.80 -1.04
N PHE A 95 -2.75 -9.82 -1.23
CA PHE A 95 -2.88 -8.79 -2.26
C PHE A 95 -3.03 -9.37 -3.67
N THR A 96 -2.42 -10.53 -3.93
CA THR A 96 -2.60 -11.27 -5.18
C THR A 96 -4.06 -11.67 -5.38
N VAL A 97 -4.67 -12.27 -4.35
CA VAL A 97 -6.07 -12.68 -4.40
C VAL A 97 -6.99 -11.46 -4.33
N THR A 98 -6.64 -10.39 -3.60
CA THR A 98 -7.42 -9.14 -3.57
C THR A 98 -7.59 -8.56 -4.97
N ALA A 99 -6.53 -8.55 -5.78
CA ALA A 99 -6.59 -8.07 -7.15
C ALA A 99 -7.55 -8.92 -8.01
N ALA A 100 -7.46 -10.24 -7.90
CA ALA A 100 -8.35 -11.16 -8.60
C ALA A 100 -9.82 -11.03 -8.15
N LEU A 101 -10.05 -11.11 -6.83
CA LEU A 101 -11.37 -11.04 -6.20
C LEU A 101 -12.07 -9.70 -6.47
N SER A 102 -11.36 -8.58 -6.32
CA SER A 102 -11.94 -7.26 -6.52
C SER A 102 -12.30 -7.02 -7.98
N THR A 103 -11.46 -7.49 -8.91
CA THR A 103 -11.77 -7.39 -10.34
C THR A 103 -12.97 -8.24 -10.72
N TRP A 104 -13.05 -9.48 -10.20
CA TRP A 104 -14.21 -10.35 -10.40
C TRP A 104 -15.50 -9.69 -9.91
N ALA A 105 -15.51 -9.25 -8.65
CA ALA A 105 -16.67 -8.60 -8.06
C ALA A 105 -17.04 -7.31 -8.82
N ALA A 106 -16.07 -6.50 -9.26
CA ALA A 106 -16.36 -5.28 -10.01
C ALA A 106 -17.13 -5.57 -11.30
N LEU A 107 -16.75 -6.63 -12.03
CA LEU A 107 -17.39 -7.02 -13.28
C LEU A 107 -18.78 -7.62 -13.03
N SER A 108 -18.97 -8.38 -11.95
CA SER A 108 -20.30 -8.83 -11.51
C SER A 108 -21.23 -7.64 -11.24
N TYR A 109 -20.75 -6.62 -10.53
CA TYR A 109 -21.51 -5.39 -10.27
C TYR A 109 -21.87 -4.60 -11.54
N LEU A 110 -21.07 -4.72 -12.60
CA LEU A 110 -21.35 -4.13 -13.92
C LEU A 110 -22.28 -5.00 -14.79
N ASN A 111 -22.80 -6.12 -14.28
CA ASN A 111 -23.59 -7.12 -15.02
C ASN A 111 -22.86 -7.71 -16.23
N VAL A 112 -21.55 -7.91 -16.14
CA VAL A 112 -20.83 -8.70 -17.15
C VAL A 112 -21.29 -10.16 -17.03
N PRO A 113 -21.65 -10.85 -18.13
CA PRO A 113 -22.08 -12.24 -18.06
C PRO A 113 -20.99 -13.14 -17.48
N ALA A 114 -21.38 -14.10 -16.63
CA ALA A 114 -20.45 -14.93 -15.85
C ALA A 114 -19.39 -15.65 -16.70
N GLU A 115 -19.72 -16.04 -17.93
CA GLU A 115 -18.80 -16.66 -18.90
C GLU A 115 -17.65 -15.73 -19.33
N TRP A 116 -17.85 -14.42 -19.36
CA TRP A 116 -16.86 -13.43 -19.77
C TRP A 116 -16.07 -12.83 -18.60
N ILE A 117 -16.54 -13.00 -17.36
CA ILE A 117 -15.91 -12.42 -16.17
C ILE A 117 -14.42 -12.80 -16.05
N PRO A 118 -14.00 -14.08 -16.18
CA PRO A 118 -12.58 -14.43 -16.04
C PRO A 118 -11.69 -13.72 -17.07
N ALA A 119 -12.11 -13.71 -18.35
CA ALA A 119 -11.35 -13.10 -19.43
C ALA A 119 -11.29 -11.57 -19.29
N ALA A 120 -12.41 -10.94 -18.96
CA ALA A 120 -12.47 -9.50 -18.70
C ALA A 120 -11.64 -9.12 -17.46
N ALA A 121 -11.63 -9.94 -16.41
CA ALA A 121 -10.85 -9.69 -15.21
C ALA A 121 -9.34 -9.71 -15.49
N ILE A 122 -8.88 -10.69 -16.28
CA ILE A 122 -7.49 -10.75 -16.75
C ILE A 122 -7.12 -9.49 -17.54
N ALA A 123 -7.98 -9.07 -18.48
CA ALA A 123 -7.74 -7.87 -19.28
C ALA A 123 -7.63 -6.60 -18.41
N VAL A 124 -8.50 -6.47 -17.39
CA VAL A 124 -8.48 -5.35 -16.45
C VAL A 124 -7.21 -5.34 -15.59
N ILE A 125 -6.76 -6.49 -15.08
CA ILE A 125 -5.52 -6.57 -14.30
C ILE A 125 -4.30 -6.21 -15.15
N ILE A 126 -4.25 -6.68 -16.40
CA ILE A 126 -3.20 -6.30 -17.36
C ILE A 126 -3.22 -4.79 -17.62
N LEU A 127 -4.40 -4.19 -17.77
CA LEU A 127 -4.56 -2.75 -17.93
C LEU A 127 -4.02 -1.99 -16.72
N PHE A 128 -4.35 -2.40 -15.49
CA PHE A 128 -3.80 -1.77 -14.29
C PHE A 128 -2.28 -1.96 -14.17
N GLY A 129 -1.75 -3.10 -14.60
CA GLY A 129 -0.31 -3.31 -14.74
C GLY A 129 0.33 -2.30 -15.71
N ALA A 130 -0.27 -2.10 -16.88
CA ALA A 130 0.18 -1.13 -17.87
C ALA A 130 0.11 0.31 -17.34
N LEU A 131 -0.94 0.66 -16.59
CA LEU A 131 -1.06 1.97 -15.96
C LEU A 131 0.02 2.19 -14.89
N ASN A 132 0.28 1.18 -14.04
CA ASN A 132 1.30 1.25 -13.00
C ASN A 132 2.73 1.25 -13.54
N TYR A 133 2.95 0.90 -14.82
CA TYR A 133 4.27 1.03 -15.47
C TYR A 133 4.78 2.47 -15.49
N TYR A 134 3.89 3.46 -15.51
CA TYR A 134 4.22 4.88 -15.47
C TYR A 134 4.35 5.43 -14.04
N GLY A 135 4.17 4.58 -13.02
CA GLY A 135 4.18 4.95 -11.61
C GLY A 135 2.77 5.09 -11.03
N PRO A 136 2.63 5.01 -9.70
CA PRO A 136 1.34 5.13 -8.99
C PRO A 136 0.90 6.60 -8.93
N HIS A 137 0.62 7.21 -10.09
CA HIS A 137 0.11 8.56 -10.16
C HIS A 137 -1.41 8.58 -9.96
N HIS A 138 -1.90 9.50 -9.11
CA HIS A 138 -3.32 9.75 -8.82
C HIS A 138 -4.11 8.69 -8.03
N SER A 139 -3.52 7.56 -7.63
CA SER A 139 -4.22 6.51 -6.86
C SER A 139 -4.90 7.04 -5.59
N GLY A 140 -4.22 7.96 -4.87
CA GLY A 140 -4.77 8.57 -3.66
C GLY A 140 -5.84 9.63 -3.88
N THR A 141 -5.88 10.30 -5.04
CA THR A 141 -6.94 11.25 -5.38
C THR A 141 -8.19 10.51 -5.86
N LEU A 142 -8.02 9.43 -6.63
CA LEU A 142 -9.12 8.59 -7.09
C LEU A 142 -9.88 7.95 -5.92
N ALA A 143 -9.19 7.40 -4.92
CA ALA A 143 -9.84 6.83 -3.74
C ALA A 143 -10.73 7.83 -2.99
N VAL A 144 -10.33 9.10 -2.90
CA VAL A 144 -11.13 10.16 -2.27
C VAL A 144 -12.41 10.45 -3.06
N VAL A 145 -12.30 10.52 -4.39
CA VAL A 145 -13.44 10.78 -5.28
C VAL A 145 -14.44 9.62 -5.24
N LEU A 146 -13.95 8.38 -5.16
CA LEU A 146 -14.78 7.18 -5.19
C LEU A 146 -15.43 6.82 -3.85
N ALA A 147 -14.89 7.29 -2.72
CA ALA A 147 -15.50 7.04 -1.42
C ALA A 147 -16.89 7.69 -1.29
N ILE A 148 -17.10 8.88 -1.88
CA ILE A 148 -18.37 9.62 -1.72
C ILE A 148 -19.55 8.87 -2.38
N PRO A 149 -19.51 8.49 -3.67
CA PRO A 149 -20.60 7.74 -4.30
C PRO A 149 -20.94 6.43 -3.60
N VAL A 150 -19.94 5.74 -3.04
CA VAL A 150 -20.16 4.48 -2.32
C VAL A 150 -20.85 4.72 -0.99
N VAL A 151 -20.36 5.67 -0.17
CA VAL A 151 -21.04 6.02 1.08
C VAL A 151 -22.48 6.48 0.81
N SER A 152 -22.70 7.27 -0.25
CA SER A 152 -24.05 7.65 -0.68
C SER A 152 -24.90 6.44 -1.10
N SER A 153 -24.32 5.45 -1.77
CA SER A 153 -25.00 4.19 -2.11
C SER A 153 -25.41 3.42 -0.86
N VAL A 154 -24.49 3.26 0.10
CA VAL A 154 -24.73 2.58 1.38
C VAL A 154 -25.86 3.27 2.14
N VAL A 155 -25.76 4.59 2.32
CA VAL A 155 -26.80 5.39 3.01
C VAL A 155 -28.14 5.31 2.28
N GLY A 156 -28.14 5.35 0.94
CA GLY A 156 -29.36 5.26 0.13
C GLY A 156 -30.05 3.91 0.28
N ILE A 157 -29.31 2.79 0.20
CA ILE A 157 -29.87 1.45 0.41
C ILE A 157 -30.46 1.33 1.81
N ILE A 158 -29.71 1.76 2.84
CA ILE A 158 -30.19 1.71 4.23
C ILE A 158 -31.46 2.54 4.38
N ALA A 159 -31.48 3.78 3.92
CA ALA A 159 -32.63 4.68 4.05
C ALA A 159 -33.89 4.11 3.39
N LEU A 160 -33.76 3.56 2.18
CA LEU A 160 -34.89 2.95 1.46
C LEU A 160 -35.34 1.62 2.07
N SER A 161 -34.45 0.92 2.77
CA SER A 161 -34.79 -0.32 3.47
C SER A 161 -35.56 -0.09 4.76
N ILE A 162 -35.46 1.08 5.42
CA ILE A 162 -36.06 1.35 6.75
C ILE A 162 -37.53 0.91 6.88
N PRO A 163 -38.44 1.23 5.94
CA PRO A 163 -39.85 0.84 6.06
C PRO A 163 -40.09 -0.68 5.94
N HIS A 164 -39.10 -1.40 5.41
CA HIS A 164 -39.17 -2.82 5.07
C HIS A 164 -38.31 -3.69 6.01
N LEU A 165 -37.59 -3.09 6.96
CA LEU A 165 -36.74 -3.83 7.89
C LEU A 165 -37.58 -4.72 8.80
N SER A 166 -37.22 -6.00 8.87
CA SER A 166 -37.94 -6.99 9.65
C SER A 166 -36.98 -8.02 10.24
N PHE A 167 -37.34 -8.54 11.42
CA PHE A 167 -36.69 -9.71 12.02
C PHE A 167 -37.48 -11.00 11.80
N ARG A 168 -38.69 -10.92 11.22
CA ARG A 168 -39.60 -12.07 11.09
C ARG A 168 -39.12 -13.13 10.10
N GLY A 169 -38.30 -12.74 9.13
CA GLY A 169 -37.72 -13.64 8.14
C GLY A 169 -36.35 -14.20 8.54
N LEU A 170 -35.86 -13.94 9.76
CA LEU A 170 -34.57 -14.48 10.15
C LEU A 170 -34.73 -15.92 10.65
N GLU A 171 -33.91 -16.80 10.09
CA GLU A 171 -33.79 -18.17 10.57
C GLU A 171 -32.81 -18.22 11.75
N LEU A 172 -33.00 -19.20 12.64
CA LEU A 172 -32.05 -19.45 13.72
C LEU A 172 -30.76 -20.04 13.13
N PRO A 173 -29.58 -19.64 13.62
CA PRO A 173 -28.33 -20.34 13.33
C PRO A 173 -28.42 -21.82 13.68
N HIS A 174 -27.47 -22.61 13.16
CA HIS A 174 -27.45 -24.04 13.42
C HIS A 174 -27.37 -24.30 14.93
N ALA A 175 -28.02 -25.37 15.42
CA ALA A 175 -28.03 -25.68 16.85
C ALA A 175 -26.62 -26.04 17.39
N SER A 176 -25.73 -26.52 16.53
CA SER A 176 -24.36 -26.89 16.88
C SER A 176 -23.39 -25.71 16.71
N PHE A 177 -22.42 -25.61 17.62
CA PHE A 177 -21.37 -24.58 17.57
C PHE A 177 -20.48 -24.71 16.32
N TYR A 178 -20.10 -25.94 15.94
CA TYR A 178 -19.09 -26.16 14.91
C TYR A 178 -19.50 -25.63 13.52
N PRO A 179 -20.72 -25.90 12.98
CA PRO A 179 -21.16 -25.32 11.71
C PRO A 179 -21.20 -23.79 11.73
N ASN A 180 -21.68 -23.19 12.82
CA ASN A 180 -21.70 -21.73 12.96
C ASN A 180 -20.28 -21.14 13.02
N TRP A 181 -19.35 -21.83 13.67
CA TRP A 181 -17.94 -21.46 13.69
C TRP A 181 -17.32 -21.54 12.28
N VAL A 182 -17.54 -22.64 11.55
CA VAL A 182 -17.05 -22.77 10.16
C VAL A 182 -17.64 -21.67 9.28
N ALA A 183 -18.93 -21.38 9.39
CA ALA A 183 -19.56 -20.27 8.67
C ALA A 183 -18.96 -18.91 9.05
N PHE A 184 -18.72 -18.66 10.34
CA PHE A 184 -18.01 -17.47 10.81
C PHE A 184 -16.61 -17.34 10.20
N THR A 185 -15.85 -18.42 10.14
CA THR A 185 -14.53 -18.42 9.50
C THR A 185 -14.61 -18.18 7.99
N GLY A 186 -15.67 -18.67 7.33
CA GLY A 186 -15.89 -18.47 5.89
C GLY A 186 -16.23 -17.02 5.50
N VAL A 187 -16.84 -16.27 6.42
CA VAL A 187 -17.28 -14.87 6.21
C VAL A 187 -16.25 -13.84 6.72
N ILE A 188 -15.10 -14.30 7.22
CA ILE A 188 -14.06 -13.45 7.85
C ILE A 188 -13.43 -12.40 6.91
N LEU A 189 -13.77 -12.42 5.62
CA LEU A 189 -13.33 -11.49 4.59
C LEU A 189 -13.53 -10.01 4.93
N ALA A 190 -14.43 -9.67 5.87
CA ALA A 190 -14.64 -8.29 6.30
C ALA A 190 -13.47 -7.68 7.10
N LEU A 191 -12.45 -8.49 7.43
CA LEU A 191 -11.18 -8.01 7.99
C LEU A 191 -10.23 -7.44 6.91
N SER A 192 -10.58 -7.63 5.63
CA SER A 192 -9.86 -7.10 4.48
C SER A 192 -9.58 -5.61 4.59
N GLY A 193 -8.37 -5.18 4.25
CA GLY A 193 -8.02 -3.78 4.04
C GLY A 193 -7.73 -2.97 5.31
N VAL A 194 -7.95 -3.51 6.52
CA VAL A 194 -7.60 -2.80 7.78
C VAL A 194 -6.11 -2.46 7.82
N GLU A 195 -5.27 -3.34 7.28
CA GLU A 195 -3.82 -3.22 7.25
C GLU A 195 -3.27 -2.14 6.32
N ALA A 196 -4.09 -1.66 5.37
CA ALA A 196 -3.71 -0.60 4.44
C ALA A 196 -3.28 0.69 5.16
N ILE A 197 -3.84 0.97 6.35
CA ILE A 197 -3.41 2.13 7.13
C ILE A 197 -2.00 1.97 7.71
N ALA A 198 -1.62 0.73 8.06
CA ALA A 198 -0.32 0.46 8.67
C ALA A 198 0.80 0.74 7.65
N THR A 199 0.59 0.36 6.39
CA THR A 199 1.55 0.62 5.30
C THR A 199 1.67 2.11 4.97
N LEU A 200 0.68 2.93 5.32
CA LEU A 200 0.64 4.38 5.13
C LEU A 200 1.30 5.20 6.24
N THR A 201 1.67 4.63 7.39
CA THR A 201 2.16 5.43 8.53
C THR A 201 3.43 6.22 8.22
N GLY A 202 4.28 5.73 7.31
CA GLY A 202 5.51 6.40 6.88
C GLY A 202 5.30 7.72 6.11
N VAL A 203 4.12 7.92 5.49
CA VAL A 203 3.75 9.17 4.80
C VAL A 203 2.74 10.02 5.56
N LEU A 204 2.16 9.44 6.62
CA LEU A 204 1.14 10.10 7.42
C LEU A 204 1.75 11.27 8.19
N LYS A 205 1.09 12.43 8.13
CA LYS A 205 1.46 13.63 8.89
C LYS A 205 1.73 13.26 10.35
N ALA A 206 2.86 13.70 10.86
CA ALA A 206 3.15 13.57 12.28
C ALA A 206 2.15 14.38 13.11
N ASP A 207 1.90 13.93 14.33
CA ASP A 207 1.10 14.63 15.30
C ASP A 207 1.77 15.95 15.69
N LYS A 208 0.97 17.00 15.96
CA LYS A 208 1.49 18.30 16.40
C LYS A 208 2.35 18.12 17.66
N GLY A 209 3.55 18.69 17.67
CA GLY A 209 4.50 18.60 18.79
C GLY A 209 5.29 17.29 18.86
N SER A 210 5.26 16.48 17.79
CA SER A 210 6.10 15.29 17.71
C SER A 210 7.58 15.65 17.49
N PRO A 211 8.53 14.97 18.15
CA PRO A 211 9.96 15.15 17.87
C PRO A 211 10.29 14.78 16.41
N PRO A 212 11.21 15.51 15.74
CA PRO A 212 11.65 15.20 14.38
C PRO A 212 12.25 13.78 14.27
N ASP A 213 13.04 13.37 15.26
CA ASP A 213 13.77 12.08 15.26
C ASP A 213 12.89 10.88 15.66
N SER A 214 11.73 11.13 16.27
CA SER A 214 10.79 10.08 16.72
C SER A 214 9.34 10.48 16.45
N PRO A 215 8.94 10.48 15.16
CA PRO A 215 7.63 10.95 14.76
C PRO A 215 6.52 10.05 15.29
N ARG A 216 5.46 10.66 15.83
CA ARG A 216 4.25 10.00 16.31
C ARG A 216 3.12 10.29 15.33
N VAL A 217 2.35 9.26 14.98
CA VAL A 217 1.22 9.37 14.02
C VAL A 217 -0.11 8.95 14.61
N VAL A 218 -0.18 8.78 15.94
CA VAL A 218 -1.31 8.15 16.62
C VAL A 218 -2.58 8.94 16.39
N LYS A 219 -2.58 10.26 16.59
CA LYS A 219 -3.80 11.06 16.49
C LYS A 219 -4.32 11.07 15.05
N ASN A 220 -3.43 11.23 14.07
CA ASN A 220 -3.82 11.21 12.67
C ASN A 220 -4.27 9.80 12.20
N ALA A 221 -3.63 8.73 12.69
CA ALA A 221 -4.04 7.36 12.40
C ALA A 221 -5.41 7.04 13.03
N THR A 222 -5.63 7.38 14.30
CA THR A 222 -6.93 7.21 14.98
C THR A 222 -8.04 7.95 14.24
N LYS A 223 -7.80 9.20 13.82
CA LYS A 223 -8.78 9.99 13.05
C LYS A 223 -9.09 9.39 11.68
N ALA A 224 -8.18 8.61 11.10
CA ALA A 224 -8.42 7.90 9.85
C ALA A 224 -9.15 6.57 10.08
N ILE A 225 -8.72 5.79 11.07
CA ILE A 225 -9.22 4.44 11.33
C ILE A 225 -10.64 4.47 11.90
N VAL A 226 -10.92 5.27 12.93
CA VAL A 226 -12.19 5.18 13.67
C VAL A 226 -13.41 5.46 12.79
N PRO A 227 -13.45 6.52 11.95
CA PRO A 227 -14.61 6.77 11.10
C PRO A 227 -14.83 5.67 10.07
N VAL A 228 -13.75 5.13 9.48
CA VAL A 228 -13.83 4.05 8.49
C VAL A 228 -14.26 2.75 9.17
N ALA A 229 -13.67 2.39 10.30
CA ALA A 229 -14.04 1.20 11.06
C ALA A 229 -15.52 1.22 11.48
N LEU A 230 -16.00 2.38 11.96
CA LEU A 230 -17.41 2.54 12.33
C LEU A 230 -18.33 2.45 11.13
N GLU A 231 -18.05 3.18 10.04
CA GLU A 231 -18.88 3.12 8.84
C GLU A 231 -18.86 1.71 8.24
N VAL A 232 -17.71 1.04 8.20
CA VAL A 232 -17.58 -0.28 7.60
C VAL A 232 -18.33 -1.30 8.43
N SER A 233 -18.08 -1.38 9.74
CA SER A 233 -18.76 -2.34 10.60
C SER A 233 -20.27 -2.08 10.72
N VAL A 234 -20.68 -0.83 10.98
CA VAL A 234 -22.11 -0.49 11.14
C VAL A 234 -22.84 -0.54 9.81
N GLY A 235 -22.22 -0.01 8.74
CA GLY A 235 -22.77 -0.06 7.39
C GLY A 235 -22.96 -1.49 6.90
N THR A 236 -21.98 -2.37 7.10
CA THR A 236 -22.11 -3.80 6.75
C THR A 236 -23.22 -4.48 7.54
N ALA A 237 -23.31 -4.20 8.86
CA ALA A 237 -24.37 -4.77 9.71
C ALA A 237 -25.77 -4.35 9.24
N LEU A 238 -25.97 -3.05 8.95
CA LEU A 238 -27.24 -2.52 8.48
C LEU A 238 -27.60 -3.01 7.07
N LEU A 239 -26.62 -3.08 6.16
CA LEU A 239 -26.84 -3.63 4.82
C LEU A 239 -27.15 -5.13 4.87
N ALA A 240 -26.49 -5.90 5.73
CA ALA A 240 -26.83 -7.30 5.93
C ALA A 240 -28.26 -7.46 6.45
N TRP A 241 -28.67 -6.65 7.42
CA TRP A 241 -30.05 -6.67 7.90
C TRP A 241 -31.05 -6.26 6.81
N ALA A 242 -30.71 -5.28 5.97
CA ALA A 242 -31.52 -4.91 4.81
C ALA A 242 -31.66 -6.10 3.84
N VAL A 243 -30.54 -6.68 3.37
CA VAL A 243 -30.57 -7.85 2.47
C VAL A 243 -31.39 -9.01 3.04
N LEU A 244 -31.27 -9.28 4.34
CA LEU A 244 -31.99 -10.36 5.01
C LEU A 244 -33.46 -10.04 5.32
N SER A 245 -33.88 -8.79 5.17
CA SER A 245 -35.28 -8.38 5.25
C SER A 245 -36.03 -8.58 3.93
N LEU A 246 -35.34 -9.01 2.86
CA LEU A 246 -35.98 -9.32 1.58
C LEU A 246 -36.87 -10.58 1.69
N PRO A 247 -37.95 -10.68 0.89
CA PRO A 247 -38.85 -11.84 0.89
C PRO A 247 -38.12 -13.17 0.61
N HIS A 248 -38.54 -14.25 1.27
CA HIS A 248 -37.95 -15.59 1.10
C HIS A 248 -38.12 -16.15 -0.31
N GLU A 249 -39.15 -15.70 -1.02
CA GLU A 249 -39.42 -16.04 -2.42
C GLU A 249 -38.28 -15.62 -3.36
N LEU A 250 -37.47 -14.62 -2.94
CA LEU A 250 -36.32 -14.15 -3.71
C LEU A 250 -35.03 -14.90 -3.39
N LYS A 251 -35.06 -15.94 -2.53
CA LYS A 251 -33.86 -16.67 -2.09
C LYS A 251 -33.00 -17.16 -3.27
N ASP A 252 -33.61 -17.78 -4.27
CA ASP A 252 -32.87 -18.32 -5.42
C ASP A 252 -32.25 -17.20 -6.25
N GLN A 253 -33.00 -16.11 -6.48
CA GLN A 253 -32.47 -14.92 -7.17
C GLN A 253 -31.33 -14.26 -6.39
N MET A 254 -31.41 -14.22 -5.06
CA MET A 254 -30.34 -13.71 -4.19
C MET A 254 -29.09 -14.59 -4.24
N LEU A 255 -29.24 -15.90 -4.40
CA LEU A 255 -28.10 -16.82 -4.56
C LEU A 255 -27.47 -16.68 -5.95
N GLU A 256 -28.26 -16.52 -7.00
CA GLU A 256 -27.77 -16.24 -8.37
C GLU A 256 -27.06 -14.89 -8.43
N ARG A 257 -27.59 -13.88 -7.75
CA ARG A 257 -27.09 -12.50 -7.65
C ARG A 257 -26.17 -12.27 -6.44
N ARG A 258 -25.58 -13.33 -5.87
CA ARG A 258 -24.78 -13.23 -4.64
C ARG A 258 -23.55 -12.34 -4.81
N ASP A 259 -22.97 -12.30 -6.01
CA ASP A 259 -21.77 -11.52 -6.33
C ASP A 259 -22.07 -10.01 -6.45
N ASP A 260 -23.34 -9.61 -6.65
CA ASP A 260 -23.80 -8.22 -6.75
C ASP A 260 -24.97 -7.92 -5.78
N ILE A 261 -25.06 -8.62 -4.65
CA ILE A 261 -26.24 -8.61 -3.77
C ILE A 261 -26.68 -7.22 -3.31
N LEU A 262 -25.75 -6.27 -3.14
CA LEU A 262 -26.09 -4.89 -2.77
C LEU A 262 -26.77 -4.13 -3.91
N ARG A 263 -26.38 -4.41 -5.16
CA ARG A 263 -27.07 -3.88 -6.33
C ARG A 263 -28.48 -4.48 -6.42
N PHE A 264 -28.63 -5.78 -6.15
CA PHE A 264 -29.94 -6.44 -6.09
C PHE A 264 -30.85 -5.78 -5.03
N ALA A 265 -30.34 -5.60 -3.81
CA ALA A 265 -31.09 -4.94 -2.74
C ALA A 265 -31.45 -3.48 -3.11
N ALA A 266 -30.52 -2.74 -3.73
CA ALA A 266 -30.77 -1.39 -4.21
C ALA A 266 -31.90 -1.34 -5.25
N GLU A 267 -31.87 -2.23 -6.25
CA GLU A 267 -32.90 -2.36 -7.28
C GLU A 267 -34.27 -2.65 -6.65
N HIS A 268 -34.32 -3.58 -5.70
CA HIS A 268 -35.56 -3.95 -5.02
C HIS A 268 -36.15 -2.80 -4.20
N TYR A 269 -35.38 -2.19 -3.30
CA TYR A 269 -35.89 -1.13 -2.42
C TYR A 269 -36.22 0.16 -3.17
N ALA A 270 -35.44 0.52 -4.18
CA ALA A 270 -35.77 1.66 -5.02
C ALA A 270 -36.98 1.39 -5.94
N THR A 271 -37.21 0.14 -6.36
CA THR A 271 -38.44 -0.23 -7.06
C THR A 271 -39.66 -0.09 -6.15
N ALA A 272 -39.56 -0.51 -4.89
CA ALA A 272 -40.64 -0.37 -3.92
C ALA A 272 -40.98 1.11 -3.64
N ALA A 273 -39.97 1.99 -3.58
CA ALA A 273 -40.17 3.41 -3.26
C ALA A 273 -40.55 4.29 -4.47
N PHE A 274 -39.96 4.04 -5.64
CA PHE A 274 -40.02 4.94 -6.80
C PHE A 274 -40.48 4.25 -8.10
N GLY A 275 -40.90 2.99 -8.02
CA GLY A 275 -41.30 2.18 -9.18
C GLY A 275 -40.11 1.64 -10.00
N PRO A 276 -40.38 0.86 -11.06
CA PRO A 276 -39.37 0.09 -11.78
C PRO A 276 -38.24 0.92 -12.40
N ALA A 277 -38.53 2.15 -12.84
CA ALA A 277 -37.52 3.05 -13.38
C ALA A 277 -36.54 3.53 -12.30
N GLY A 278 -37.05 3.89 -11.11
CA GLY A 278 -36.22 4.28 -9.97
C GLY A 278 -35.32 3.13 -9.48
N GLY A 279 -35.86 1.91 -9.47
CA GLY A 279 -35.10 0.67 -9.23
C GLY A 279 -33.89 0.52 -10.14
N LYS A 280 -34.10 0.60 -11.46
CA LYS A 280 -33.02 0.46 -12.45
C LYS A 280 -31.97 1.56 -12.35
N ILE A 281 -32.39 2.81 -12.15
CA ILE A 281 -31.46 3.95 -12.05
C ILE A 281 -30.60 3.82 -10.79
N PHE A 282 -31.21 3.54 -9.64
CA PHE A 282 -30.48 3.40 -8.39
C PHE A 282 -29.58 2.16 -8.40
N GLY A 283 -30.08 1.03 -8.92
CA GLY A 283 -29.28 -0.17 -9.16
C GLY A 283 -28.04 0.07 -10.02
N LEU A 284 -28.19 0.79 -11.14
CA LEU A 284 -27.06 1.16 -12.01
C LEU A 284 -26.06 2.07 -11.27
N PHE A 285 -26.56 3.05 -10.52
CA PHE A 285 -25.70 3.94 -9.73
C PHE A 285 -24.88 3.15 -8.70
N VAL A 286 -25.52 2.28 -7.93
CA VAL A 286 -24.86 1.40 -6.94
C VAL A 286 -23.87 0.47 -7.64
N GLY A 287 -24.27 -0.13 -8.78
CA GLY A 287 -23.42 -0.95 -9.65
C GLY A 287 -22.11 -0.25 -10.02
N ILE A 288 -22.20 0.95 -10.60
CA ILE A 288 -21.05 1.73 -11.03
C ILE A 288 -20.20 2.18 -9.82
N ALA A 289 -20.83 2.64 -8.74
CA ALA A 289 -20.11 3.12 -7.55
C ALA A 289 -19.25 2.03 -6.92
N PHE A 290 -19.82 0.84 -6.70
CA PHE A 290 -19.07 -0.30 -6.15
C PHE A 290 -18.04 -0.86 -7.13
N ALA A 291 -18.36 -0.94 -8.43
CA ALA A 291 -17.40 -1.39 -9.44
C ALA A 291 -16.17 -0.48 -9.49
N LEU A 292 -16.34 0.84 -9.50
CA LEU A 292 -15.21 1.77 -9.51
C LEU A 292 -14.39 1.69 -8.22
N LEU A 293 -15.03 1.51 -7.06
CA LEU A 293 -14.33 1.31 -5.79
C LEU A 293 -13.47 0.04 -5.81
N LEU A 294 -14.03 -1.08 -6.27
CA LEU A 294 -13.34 -2.35 -6.39
C LEU A 294 -12.17 -2.28 -7.38
N LEU A 295 -12.34 -1.63 -8.53
CA LEU A 295 -11.25 -1.37 -9.48
C LEU A 295 -10.15 -0.47 -8.88
N SER A 296 -10.52 0.49 -8.03
CA SER A 296 -9.55 1.29 -7.29
C SER A 296 -8.76 0.45 -6.27
N ALA A 297 -9.39 -0.55 -5.65
CA ALA A 297 -8.70 -1.49 -4.77
C ALA A 297 -7.68 -2.34 -5.54
N VAL A 298 -8.01 -2.81 -6.74
CA VAL A 298 -7.06 -3.53 -7.64
C VAL A 298 -5.79 -2.71 -7.86
N ASN A 299 -5.94 -1.44 -8.22
CA ASN A 299 -4.78 -0.55 -8.41
C ASN A 299 -3.97 -0.37 -7.12
N THR A 300 -4.66 -0.27 -5.97
CA THR A 300 -4.05 -0.11 -4.65
C THR A 300 -3.18 -1.31 -4.29
N VAL A 301 -3.69 -2.52 -4.46
CA VAL A 301 -2.96 -3.75 -4.12
C VAL A 301 -1.85 -4.07 -5.12
N VAL A 302 -2.02 -3.75 -6.41
CA VAL A 302 -0.92 -3.85 -7.40
C VAL A 302 0.24 -2.95 -6.99
N ALA A 303 -0.04 -1.71 -6.60
CA ALA A 303 0.99 -0.78 -6.12
C ALA A 303 1.61 -1.24 -4.79
N ALA A 304 0.81 -1.81 -3.88
CA ALA A 304 1.30 -2.36 -2.61
C ALA A 304 2.20 -3.60 -2.81
N LEU A 305 1.86 -4.50 -3.74
CA LEU A 305 2.68 -5.65 -4.11
C LEU A 305 4.06 -5.23 -4.63
N ILE A 306 4.08 -4.26 -5.56
CA ILE A 306 5.33 -3.69 -6.10
C ILE A 306 6.18 -3.13 -4.95
N GLY A 307 5.57 -2.35 -4.06
CA GLY A 307 6.28 -1.74 -2.94
C GLY A 307 6.80 -2.71 -1.90
N LEU A 308 6.01 -3.73 -1.55
CA LEU A 308 6.42 -4.75 -0.59
C LEU A 308 7.59 -5.57 -1.13
N MET A 309 7.50 -6.07 -2.36
CA MET A 309 8.57 -6.83 -3.01
C MET A 309 9.85 -6.00 -3.18
N PHE A 310 9.72 -4.73 -3.59
CA PHE A 310 10.84 -3.81 -3.69
C PHE A 310 11.51 -3.60 -2.32
N ARG A 311 10.74 -3.36 -1.26
CA ARG A 311 11.26 -3.19 0.10
C ARG A 311 12.00 -4.43 0.59
N MET A 312 11.42 -5.62 0.43
CA MET A 312 12.06 -6.88 0.80
C MET A 312 13.37 -7.11 0.04
N SER A 313 13.43 -6.70 -1.23
CA SER A 313 14.65 -6.81 -2.03
C SER A 313 15.76 -5.88 -1.56
N GLY A 314 15.42 -4.67 -1.11
CA GLY A 314 16.34 -3.73 -0.46
C GLY A 314 16.91 -4.25 0.87
N ASP A 315 16.09 -4.96 1.63
CA ASP A 315 16.52 -5.66 2.86
C ASP A 315 17.32 -6.96 2.58
N ASN A 316 17.55 -7.29 1.31
CA ASN A 316 18.21 -8.51 0.87
C ASN A 316 17.44 -9.81 1.17
N GLU A 317 16.14 -9.72 1.45
CA GLU A 317 15.26 -10.87 1.66
C GLU A 317 14.64 -11.39 0.36
N MET A 318 14.75 -10.62 -0.74
CA MET A 318 14.43 -11.02 -2.11
C MET A 318 15.61 -10.76 -3.07
N PRO A 319 15.58 -11.29 -4.32
CA PRO A 319 16.62 -11.02 -5.31
C PRO A 319 16.87 -9.53 -5.57
N ARG A 320 18.14 -9.11 -5.71
CA ARG A 320 18.47 -7.70 -6.05
C ARG A 320 17.97 -7.27 -7.42
N SER A 321 17.68 -8.19 -8.32
CA SER A 321 17.03 -7.86 -9.59
C SER A 321 15.67 -7.17 -9.40
N PHE A 322 15.02 -7.37 -8.26
CA PHE A 322 13.75 -6.71 -7.93
C PHE A 322 13.90 -5.22 -7.60
N THR A 323 15.12 -4.71 -7.37
CA THR A 323 15.37 -3.27 -7.22
C THR A 323 15.58 -2.57 -8.56
N ARG A 324 15.57 -3.29 -9.70
CA ARG A 324 15.77 -2.69 -11.03
C ARG A 324 14.54 -1.91 -11.47
N LEU A 325 14.73 -0.61 -11.60
CA LEU A 325 13.70 0.35 -11.99
C LEU A 325 13.64 0.51 -13.52
N ASN A 326 12.46 0.77 -14.06
CA ASN A 326 12.29 1.26 -15.42
C ASN A 326 12.63 2.76 -15.50
N ARG A 327 12.52 3.35 -16.70
CA ARG A 327 12.78 4.79 -16.91
C ARG A 327 11.91 5.72 -16.07
N HIS A 328 10.75 5.24 -15.60
CA HIS A 328 9.79 6.00 -14.82
C HIS A 328 9.95 5.76 -13.31
N GLY A 329 10.99 5.03 -12.88
CA GLY A 329 11.24 4.78 -11.46
C GLY A 329 10.42 3.63 -10.86
N VAL A 330 9.80 2.78 -11.67
CA VAL A 330 8.97 1.64 -11.21
C VAL A 330 9.76 0.32 -11.30
N PRO A 331 9.77 -0.51 -10.24
CA PRO A 331 10.40 -1.83 -10.27
C PRO A 331 9.76 -2.79 -11.30
N THR A 332 10.53 -3.18 -12.32
CA THR A 332 10.00 -3.93 -13.48
C THR A 332 9.57 -5.36 -13.14
N ILE A 333 10.42 -6.11 -12.42
CA ILE A 333 10.11 -7.50 -12.03
C ILE A 333 8.96 -7.54 -11.02
N PRO A 334 8.95 -6.74 -9.94
CA PRO A 334 7.80 -6.67 -9.05
C PRO A 334 6.49 -6.29 -9.76
N LEU A 335 6.53 -5.39 -10.75
CA LEU A 335 5.36 -5.04 -11.56
C LEU A 335 4.87 -6.24 -12.40
N ALA A 336 5.77 -6.97 -13.04
CA ALA A 336 5.39 -8.16 -13.80
C ALA A 336 4.77 -9.23 -12.89
N VAL A 337 5.38 -9.47 -11.71
CA VAL A 337 4.89 -10.43 -10.72
C VAL A 337 3.52 -10.02 -10.17
N SER A 338 3.29 -8.72 -9.91
CA SER A 338 2.00 -8.23 -9.39
C SER A 338 0.85 -8.32 -10.40
N VAL A 339 1.14 -8.52 -11.69
CA VAL A 339 0.14 -8.77 -12.75
C VAL A 339 -0.02 -10.27 -12.98
N VAL A 340 1.09 -11.01 -13.09
CA VAL A 340 1.08 -12.44 -13.43
C VAL A 340 0.45 -13.27 -12.32
N LEU A 341 0.76 -13.01 -11.04
CA LEU A 341 0.23 -13.82 -9.94
C LEU A 341 -1.31 -13.75 -9.86
N PRO A 342 -1.97 -12.58 -9.87
CA PRO A 342 -3.43 -12.52 -9.88
C PRO A 342 -4.06 -13.18 -11.11
N VAL A 343 -3.43 -13.05 -12.28
CA VAL A 343 -3.89 -13.72 -13.52
C VAL A 343 -3.83 -15.24 -13.37
N LEU A 344 -2.75 -15.79 -12.81
CA LEU A 344 -2.66 -17.23 -12.54
C LEU A 344 -3.73 -17.69 -11.56
N VAL A 345 -4.03 -16.90 -10.52
CA VAL A 345 -5.12 -17.22 -9.59
C VAL A 345 -6.47 -17.23 -10.30
N LEU A 346 -6.76 -16.26 -11.18
CA LEU A 346 -8.00 -16.22 -11.96
C LEU A 346 -8.15 -17.40 -12.94
N LEU A 347 -7.04 -17.92 -13.47
CA LEU A 347 -7.07 -19.08 -14.37
C LEU A 347 -7.37 -20.39 -13.64
N ILE A 348 -7.10 -20.46 -12.33
CA ILE A 348 -7.25 -21.68 -11.52
C ILE A 348 -8.53 -21.63 -10.69
N ALA A 349 -8.97 -20.44 -10.25
CA ALA A 349 -10.11 -20.29 -9.35
C ALA A 349 -11.45 -20.34 -10.11
N PRO A 350 -12.39 -21.23 -9.73
CA PRO A 350 -13.66 -21.42 -10.44
C PRO A 350 -14.70 -20.32 -10.20
N GLY A 351 -14.46 -19.37 -9.28
CA GLY A 351 -15.38 -18.26 -9.02
C GLY A 351 -15.10 -17.49 -7.73
N LEU A 352 -15.98 -16.52 -7.41
CA LEU A 352 -15.83 -15.60 -6.28
C LEU A 352 -15.65 -16.32 -4.93
N GLU A 353 -16.39 -17.41 -4.69
CA GLU A 353 -16.34 -18.16 -3.43
C GLU A 353 -14.98 -18.86 -3.20
N ALA A 354 -14.38 -19.39 -4.27
CA ALA A 354 -13.05 -19.97 -4.23
C ALA A 354 -11.98 -18.89 -3.97
N LEU A 355 -12.08 -17.75 -4.68
CA LEU A 355 -11.24 -16.58 -4.45
C LEU A 355 -11.34 -16.08 -3.00
N ALA A 356 -12.55 -16.01 -2.44
CA ALA A 356 -12.76 -15.62 -1.04
C ALA A 356 -12.08 -16.57 -0.05
N GLY A 357 -12.07 -17.88 -0.33
CA GLY A 357 -11.35 -18.86 0.47
C GLY A 357 -9.83 -18.64 0.44
N LEU A 358 -9.26 -18.45 -0.76
CA LEU A 358 -7.83 -18.18 -0.98
C LEU A 358 -7.39 -16.88 -0.31
N TYR A 359 -8.26 -15.88 -0.30
CA TYR A 359 -8.04 -14.59 0.34
C TYR A 359 -8.01 -14.71 1.87
N ALA A 360 -9.02 -15.37 2.45
CA ALA A 360 -9.22 -15.40 3.90
C ALA A 360 -8.01 -15.96 4.66
N ILE A 361 -7.35 -16.99 4.13
CA ILE A 361 -6.18 -17.60 4.77
C ILE A 361 -4.96 -16.65 4.78
N GLY A 362 -4.79 -15.84 3.72
CA GLY A 362 -3.71 -14.87 3.58
C GLY A 362 -3.86 -13.71 4.56
N VAL A 363 -5.01 -13.03 4.54
CA VAL A 363 -5.30 -11.90 5.45
C VAL A 363 -5.26 -12.30 6.90
N VAL A 364 -5.99 -13.35 7.28
CA VAL A 364 -6.06 -13.76 8.68
C VAL A 364 -4.67 -14.14 9.17
N GLY A 365 -3.86 -14.78 8.32
CA GLY A 365 -2.46 -15.10 8.62
C GLY A 365 -1.61 -13.86 8.82
N ALA A 366 -1.67 -12.89 7.90
CA ALA A 366 -0.92 -11.64 7.99
C ALA A 366 -1.29 -10.82 9.24
N ILE A 367 -2.59 -10.64 9.50
CA ILE A 367 -3.08 -9.94 10.69
C ILE A 367 -2.69 -10.67 11.97
N ALA A 368 -2.79 -12.00 12.01
CA ALA A 368 -2.37 -12.78 13.17
C ALA A 368 -0.85 -12.60 13.45
N VAL A 369 -0.01 -12.64 12.42
CA VAL A 369 1.44 -12.41 12.59
C VAL A 369 1.71 -10.98 13.08
N ASP A 370 0.98 -9.97 12.58
CA ASP A 370 1.18 -8.57 12.97
C ASP A 370 0.77 -8.34 14.44
N LEU A 371 -0.44 -8.77 14.81
CA LEU A 371 -0.97 -8.68 16.16
C LEU A 371 -0.13 -9.49 17.15
N GLY A 372 0.23 -10.73 16.80
CA GLY A 372 1.06 -11.59 17.65
C GLY A 372 2.43 -10.97 17.89
N SER A 373 3.10 -10.54 16.82
CA SER A 373 4.41 -9.88 16.93
C SER A 373 4.30 -8.63 17.81
N THR A 374 3.28 -7.80 17.63
CA THR A 374 3.14 -6.58 18.41
C THR A 374 2.76 -6.87 19.88
N ALA A 375 1.89 -7.85 20.14
CA ALA A 375 1.44 -8.22 21.48
C ALA A 375 2.56 -8.83 22.33
N PHE A 376 3.36 -9.74 21.76
CA PHE A 376 4.44 -10.45 22.47
C PHE A 376 5.74 -9.66 22.57
N ASN A 377 5.89 -8.55 21.83
CA ASN A 377 7.06 -7.70 21.94
C ASN A 377 7.05 -6.91 23.27
N ARG A 378 7.85 -7.35 24.24
CA ARG A 378 7.98 -6.68 25.55
C ARG A 378 8.69 -5.33 25.48
N ALA A 379 9.45 -5.06 24.42
CA ALA A 379 10.17 -3.80 24.25
C ALA A 379 9.25 -2.64 23.82
N LEU A 380 8.05 -2.93 23.30
CA LEU A 380 7.13 -1.89 22.86
C LEU A 380 6.42 -1.22 24.06
N PRO A 381 6.23 0.11 24.05
CA PRO A 381 5.56 0.84 25.12
C PRO A 381 4.03 0.69 25.02
N ILE A 382 3.51 -0.52 25.25
CA ILE A 382 2.09 -0.87 25.19
C ILE A 382 1.59 -1.22 26.59
N GLY A 383 0.46 -0.62 27.00
CA GLY A 383 -0.19 -0.89 28.28
C GLY A 383 -0.78 -2.30 28.34
N TRP A 384 -0.93 -2.84 29.54
CA TRP A 384 -1.39 -4.21 29.78
C TRP A 384 -2.79 -4.52 29.20
N PRO A 385 -3.81 -3.63 29.32
CA PRO A 385 -5.13 -3.88 28.73
C PRO A 385 -5.08 -4.03 27.21
N SER A 386 -4.33 -3.14 26.54
CA SER A 386 -4.12 -3.20 25.09
C SER A 386 -3.41 -4.48 24.66
N ARG A 387 -2.42 -4.94 25.44
CA ARG A 387 -1.74 -6.22 25.17
C ARG A 387 -2.67 -7.42 25.28
N ILE A 388 -3.57 -7.42 26.28
CA ILE A 388 -4.57 -8.50 26.44
C ILE A 388 -5.53 -8.53 25.26
N VAL A 389 -6.08 -7.38 24.87
CA VAL A 389 -7.01 -7.31 23.73
C VAL A 389 -6.31 -7.77 22.44
N MET A 390 -5.09 -7.32 22.19
CA MET A 390 -4.31 -7.79 21.03
C MET A 390 -4.01 -9.28 21.09
N GLY A 391 -3.60 -9.81 22.26
CA GLY A 391 -3.31 -11.22 22.47
C GLY A 391 -4.54 -12.13 22.33
N ALA A 392 -5.69 -11.69 22.83
CA ALA A 392 -6.96 -12.40 22.67
C ALA A 392 -7.42 -12.39 21.21
N THR A 393 -7.29 -11.25 20.53
CA THR A 393 -7.58 -11.14 19.09
C THR A 393 -6.66 -12.03 18.27
N PHE A 394 -5.37 -12.06 18.59
CA PHE A 394 -4.39 -12.97 17.98
C PHE A 394 -4.79 -14.43 18.16
N ALA A 395 -5.13 -14.85 19.38
CA ALA A 395 -5.55 -16.23 19.65
C ALA A 395 -6.80 -16.62 18.85
N LEU A 396 -7.80 -15.72 18.79
CA LEU A 396 -9.00 -15.94 17.99
C LEU A 396 -8.68 -16.08 16.50
N LEU A 397 -7.85 -15.19 15.93
CA LEU A 397 -7.46 -15.26 14.53
C LEU A 397 -6.62 -16.49 14.22
N CYS A 398 -5.77 -16.97 15.14
CA CYS A 398 -5.07 -18.24 15.00
C CYS A 398 -6.05 -19.42 14.93
N CYS A 399 -7.09 -19.44 15.77
CA CYS A 399 -8.15 -20.46 15.69
C CYS A 399 -8.89 -20.40 14.35
N VAL A 400 -9.23 -19.19 13.87
CA VAL A 400 -9.84 -18.99 12.55
C VAL A 400 -8.92 -19.50 11.45
N TRP A 401 -7.63 -19.15 11.48
CA TRP A 401 -6.65 -19.55 10.48
C TRP A 401 -6.47 -21.07 10.44
N LEU A 402 -6.32 -21.72 11.60
CA LEU A 402 -6.23 -23.19 11.68
C LEU A 402 -7.49 -23.88 11.17
N THR A 403 -8.66 -23.29 11.43
CA THR A 403 -9.92 -23.81 10.91
C THR A 403 -9.98 -23.68 9.40
N LEU A 404 -9.61 -22.53 8.83
CA LEU A 404 -9.55 -22.32 7.38
C LEU A 404 -8.56 -23.28 6.70
N ALA A 405 -7.39 -23.49 7.31
CA ALA A 405 -6.41 -24.45 6.81
C ALA A 405 -6.95 -25.89 6.79
N HIS A 406 -7.81 -26.25 7.75
CA HIS A 406 -8.43 -27.56 7.83
C HIS A 406 -9.64 -27.72 6.88
N THR A 407 -10.50 -26.71 6.77
CA THR A 407 -11.76 -26.79 6.00
C THR A 407 -11.59 -26.45 4.52
N LYS A 408 -10.56 -25.68 4.15
CA LYS A 408 -10.30 -25.25 2.77
C LYS A 408 -8.90 -25.67 2.32
N PRO A 409 -8.70 -26.94 1.90
CA PRO A 409 -7.39 -27.45 1.51
C PRO A 409 -6.81 -26.70 0.30
N ASP A 410 -7.65 -26.21 -0.62
CA ASP A 410 -7.20 -25.41 -1.77
C ASP A 410 -6.54 -24.10 -1.34
N ALA A 411 -7.09 -23.45 -0.30
CA ALA A 411 -6.53 -22.24 0.28
C ALA A 411 -5.19 -22.52 0.97
N LEU A 412 -5.10 -23.62 1.71
CA LEU A 412 -3.86 -24.07 2.34
C LEU A 412 -2.77 -24.40 1.32
N PHE A 413 -3.14 -25.10 0.24
CA PHE A 413 -2.24 -25.43 -0.86
C PHE A 413 -1.69 -24.15 -1.51
N PHE A 414 -2.56 -23.20 -1.85
CA PHE A 414 -2.16 -21.92 -2.42
C PHE A 414 -1.16 -21.16 -1.53
N VAL A 415 -1.48 -20.97 -0.25
CA VAL A 415 -0.59 -20.22 0.65
C VAL A 415 0.73 -20.95 0.85
N THR A 416 0.71 -22.28 0.87
CA THR A 416 1.93 -23.11 0.96
C THR A 416 2.78 -22.97 -0.31
N CYS A 417 2.19 -22.93 -1.50
CA CYS A 417 2.91 -22.64 -2.74
C CYS A 417 3.58 -21.26 -2.71
N VAL A 418 2.86 -20.21 -2.29
CA VAL A 418 3.42 -18.85 -2.16
C VAL A 418 4.57 -18.84 -1.15
N MET A 419 4.40 -19.53 -0.02
CA MET A 419 5.42 -19.65 1.03
C MET A 419 6.67 -20.38 0.53
N ILE A 420 6.52 -21.54 -0.12
CA ILE A 420 7.64 -22.32 -0.66
C ILE A 420 8.39 -21.51 -1.71
N LEU A 421 7.68 -20.93 -2.68
CA LEU A 421 8.30 -20.15 -3.75
C LEU A 421 9.03 -18.92 -3.19
N GLY A 422 8.39 -18.19 -2.29
CA GLY A 422 8.96 -17.01 -1.65
C GLY A 422 10.20 -17.33 -0.80
N LEU A 423 10.14 -18.37 0.01
CA LEU A 423 11.28 -18.82 0.82
C LEU A 423 12.41 -19.42 -0.03
N ALA A 424 12.09 -20.09 -1.13
CA ALA A 424 13.09 -20.57 -2.10
C ALA A 424 13.79 -19.40 -2.79
N LEU A 425 13.06 -18.37 -3.22
CA LEU A 425 13.62 -17.14 -3.79
C LEU A 425 14.52 -16.41 -2.77
N ARG A 426 14.10 -16.37 -1.51
CA ARG A 426 14.91 -15.86 -0.40
C ARG A 426 16.20 -16.66 -0.23
N ALA A 427 16.11 -17.98 -0.13
CA ALA A 427 17.27 -18.87 0.03
C ALA A 427 18.24 -18.73 -1.15
N TRP A 428 17.72 -18.63 -2.37
CA TRP A 428 18.51 -18.37 -3.57
C TRP A 428 19.23 -17.02 -3.52
N SER A 429 18.53 -15.95 -3.10
CA SER A 429 19.10 -14.60 -2.93
C SER A 429 20.20 -14.57 -1.86
N GLN A 430 20.02 -15.30 -0.75
CA GLN A 430 21.02 -15.40 0.31
C GLN A 430 22.25 -16.22 -0.14
N LYS A 431 22.03 -17.34 -0.86
CA LYS A 431 23.11 -18.19 -1.39
C LYS A 431 24.00 -17.46 -2.40
N HIS A 432 23.40 -16.70 -3.33
CA HIS A 432 24.15 -15.95 -4.35
C HIS A 432 24.98 -14.78 -3.77
N LYS A 433 24.74 -14.39 -2.52
CA LYS A 433 25.48 -13.31 -1.86
C LYS A 433 26.61 -13.80 -0.95
N GLY A 434 26.79 -15.11 -0.78
CA GLY A 434 27.85 -15.64 0.08
C GLY A 434 27.76 -15.11 1.51
N ILE A 435 26.56 -14.88 2.04
CA ILE A 435 26.38 -14.42 3.42
C ILE A 435 26.67 -15.60 4.37
N THR A 436 27.95 -15.86 4.61
CA THR A 436 28.41 -16.14 5.97
C THR A 436 28.10 -14.89 6.78
N THR A 437 27.30 -15.04 7.84
CA THR A 437 27.10 -14.00 8.84
C THR A 437 28.44 -13.64 9.48
N VAL A 438 29.20 -12.74 8.87
CA VAL A 438 30.33 -12.10 9.55
C VAL A 438 29.72 -11.04 10.45
N THR A 439 29.51 -11.41 11.71
CA THR A 439 29.35 -10.45 12.80
C THR A 439 30.60 -9.59 12.83
N VAL A 440 30.56 -8.43 12.17
CA VAL A 440 31.64 -7.45 12.26
C VAL A 440 31.62 -6.92 13.69
N PRO A 441 32.70 -7.07 14.47
CA PRO A 441 32.77 -6.50 15.81
C PRO A 441 32.58 -4.99 15.73
N GLN A 442 31.77 -4.44 16.63
CA GLN A 442 31.41 -3.01 16.69
C GLN A 442 32.63 -2.06 16.65
N LYS A 443 33.81 -2.55 17.10
CA LYS A 443 35.10 -1.84 17.02
C LYS A 443 35.64 -1.64 15.60
N VAL A 444 35.38 -2.55 14.66
CA VAL A 444 35.84 -2.43 13.27
C VAL A 444 34.93 -1.48 12.47
N ALA A 445 33.62 -1.47 12.75
CA ALA A 445 32.70 -0.48 12.19
C ALA A 445 33.05 0.95 12.65
N ALA A 446 33.37 1.11 13.94
CA ALA A 446 33.79 2.40 14.50
C ALA A 446 35.14 2.90 13.93
N MET A 447 36.08 2.01 13.61
CA MET A 447 37.36 2.37 12.97
C MET A 447 37.22 2.75 11.49
N VAL A 448 36.23 2.21 10.78
CA VAL A 448 35.97 2.58 9.37
C VAL A 448 35.18 3.88 9.28
N GLU A 449 34.22 4.12 10.19
CA GLU A 449 33.54 5.41 10.32
C GLU A 449 34.51 6.55 10.65
N SER A 450 35.45 6.34 11.59
CA SER A 450 36.41 7.39 11.95
C SER A 450 37.40 7.72 10.83
N VAL A 451 37.83 6.72 10.04
CA VAL A 451 38.79 6.90 8.94
C VAL A 451 38.15 7.54 7.68
N GLU A 452 36.85 7.34 7.43
CA GLU A 452 36.14 8.04 6.35
C GLU A 452 35.71 9.46 6.76
N LEU A 453 35.33 9.71 8.02
CA LEU A 453 34.95 11.04 8.52
C LEU A 453 36.12 12.03 8.57
N GLU A 454 37.36 11.58 8.81
CA GLU A 454 38.55 12.44 8.77
C GLU A 454 38.95 12.85 7.35
N LYS A 455 38.65 12.02 6.33
CA LYS A 455 38.96 12.31 4.91
C LYS A 455 37.86 13.09 4.18
N LEU A 456 36.69 13.27 4.80
CA LEU A 456 35.51 13.91 4.21
C LEU A 456 35.11 15.22 4.88
N LYS A 457 36.00 15.88 5.63
CA LYS A 457 35.81 17.31 5.91
C LYS A 457 36.18 18.07 4.63
N PRO A 458 35.23 18.72 3.94
CA PRO A 458 35.60 19.73 2.97
C PRO A 458 36.43 20.76 3.73
N GLY A 459 37.63 21.06 3.25
CA GLY A 459 38.34 22.24 3.73
C GLY A 459 37.37 23.42 3.67
N SER A 460 37.37 24.24 4.73
CA SER A 460 36.67 25.52 4.78
C SER A 460 37.06 26.33 3.55
N LEU A 461 36.25 26.23 2.48
CA LEU A 461 36.41 27.00 1.26
C LEU A 461 35.68 28.33 1.48
N GLU A 462 36.41 29.43 1.45
CA GLU A 462 35.91 30.80 1.67
C GLU A 462 34.85 31.24 0.64
N GLY A 463 34.66 30.47 -0.45
CA GLY A 463 33.81 30.80 -1.60
C GLY A 463 32.35 30.33 -1.58
N GLY A 464 31.89 29.67 -0.51
CA GLY A 464 30.50 29.16 -0.41
C GLY A 464 30.27 27.79 -1.06
N LYS A 465 29.00 27.38 -1.15
CA LYS A 465 28.56 26.07 -1.66
C LYS A 465 27.55 26.23 -2.79
N ILE A 466 27.85 25.62 -3.95
CA ILE A 466 26.96 25.61 -5.11
C ILE A 466 26.41 24.19 -5.29
N LEU A 467 25.09 24.06 -5.45
CA LEU A 467 24.43 22.80 -5.75
C LEU A 467 24.00 22.75 -7.21
N LEU A 468 24.53 21.80 -7.98
CA LEU A 468 24.15 21.55 -9.37
C LEU A 468 23.31 20.28 -9.46
N CYS A 469 22.09 20.38 -9.99
CA CYS A 469 21.24 19.22 -10.24
C CYS A 469 21.34 18.77 -11.69
N LEU A 470 21.78 17.52 -11.91
CA LEU A 470 21.93 16.95 -13.26
C LEU A 470 21.02 15.73 -13.44
N ARG A 471 20.29 15.71 -14.57
CA ARG A 471 19.62 14.51 -15.10
C ARG A 471 20.33 13.93 -16.32
N GLY A 472 21.35 14.63 -16.82
CA GLY A 472 22.19 14.32 -17.98
C GLY A 472 23.32 15.35 -18.08
N VAL A 473 24.25 15.16 -19.02
CA VAL A 473 25.35 16.12 -19.25
C VAL A 473 24.80 17.29 -20.08
N THR A 474 24.51 18.41 -19.41
CA THR A 474 23.96 19.62 -20.02
C THR A 474 24.97 20.78 -20.00
N PRO A 475 24.79 21.84 -20.82
CA PRO A 475 25.67 23.01 -20.83
C PRO A 475 25.84 23.68 -19.45
N VAL A 476 24.86 23.49 -18.56
CA VAL A 476 24.88 24.00 -17.17
C VAL A 476 26.07 23.46 -16.37
N LEU A 477 26.54 22.25 -16.66
CA LEU A 477 27.71 21.69 -15.99
C LEU A 477 28.96 22.57 -16.19
N LYS A 478 29.22 23.02 -17.43
CA LYS A 478 30.39 23.89 -17.71
C LYS A 478 30.27 25.21 -16.97
N PHE A 479 29.09 25.82 -16.99
CA PHE A 479 28.85 27.06 -16.28
C PHE A 479 29.00 26.93 -14.77
N ALA A 480 28.48 25.84 -14.18
CA ALA A 480 28.63 25.58 -12.75
C ALA A 480 30.10 25.44 -12.34
N VAL A 481 30.89 24.76 -13.17
CA VAL A 481 32.34 24.59 -12.94
C VAL A 481 33.09 25.91 -13.09
N GLU A 482 32.79 26.73 -14.09
CA GLU A 482 33.38 28.06 -14.25
C GLU A 482 33.04 28.99 -13.08
N THR A 483 31.78 29.02 -12.65
CA THR A 483 31.32 29.83 -11.51
C THR A 483 31.97 29.37 -10.20
N ALA A 484 32.04 28.05 -9.97
CA ALA A 484 32.71 27.49 -8.81
C ALA A 484 34.21 27.83 -8.78
N LYS A 485 34.87 27.79 -9.95
CA LYS A 485 36.28 28.18 -10.09
C LYS A 485 36.50 29.66 -9.79
N LEU A 486 35.65 30.55 -10.30
CA LEU A 486 35.76 31.99 -10.07
C LEU A 486 35.54 32.37 -8.60
N ARG A 487 34.63 31.67 -7.91
CA ARG A 487 34.30 31.94 -6.51
C ARG A 487 35.18 31.20 -5.51
N GLY A 488 35.92 30.17 -5.94
CA GLY A 488 36.57 29.24 -5.01
C GLY A 488 35.57 28.42 -4.18
N ALA A 489 34.38 28.15 -4.75
CA ALA A 489 33.28 27.47 -4.08
C ALA A 489 33.37 25.94 -4.23
N ALA A 490 32.80 25.21 -3.27
CA ALA A 490 32.59 23.76 -3.42
C ALA A 490 31.41 23.48 -4.34
N LEU A 491 31.60 22.61 -5.33
CA LEU A 491 30.54 22.21 -6.27
C LEU A 491 29.95 20.87 -5.86
N TYR A 492 28.72 20.89 -5.35
CA TYR A 492 27.95 19.69 -5.04
C TYR A 492 27.14 19.27 -6.27
N ILE A 493 27.28 18.02 -6.69
CA ILE A 493 26.54 17.50 -7.86
C ILE A 493 25.48 16.54 -7.38
N LEU A 494 24.24 16.98 -7.45
CA LEU A 494 23.07 16.21 -7.06
C LEU A 494 22.51 15.45 -8.25
N TYR A 495 22.47 14.13 -8.12
CA TYR A 495 21.61 13.28 -8.95
C TYR A 495 20.50 12.73 -8.05
N VAL A 496 19.24 12.94 -8.46
CA VAL A 496 18.10 12.36 -7.77
C VAL A 496 17.53 11.22 -8.62
N ARG A 497 17.62 10.00 -8.11
CA ARG A 497 16.93 8.84 -8.67
C ARG A 497 15.48 8.84 -8.17
N GLU A 498 14.54 9.06 -9.08
CA GLU A 498 13.10 8.97 -8.77
C GLU A 498 12.68 7.50 -8.62
N VAL A 499 12.07 7.17 -7.49
CA VAL A 499 11.48 5.85 -7.19
C VAL A 499 9.99 6.03 -7.01
N ALA A 500 9.23 5.57 -8.00
CA ALA A 500 7.78 5.70 -8.05
C ALA A 500 7.13 4.43 -7.47
N VAL A 501 7.27 4.25 -6.15
CA VAL A 501 6.76 3.08 -5.43
C VAL A 501 5.82 3.52 -4.32
N ALA A 502 4.61 2.97 -4.27
CA ALA A 502 3.61 3.32 -3.28
C ALA A 502 3.86 2.61 -1.92
N PHE A 503 3.23 3.13 -0.86
CA PHE A 503 3.06 2.48 0.46
C PHE A 503 4.35 1.99 1.14
N GLY A 504 5.01 2.87 1.91
CA GLY A 504 6.03 2.43 2.88
C GLY A 504 7.33 1.81 2.32
N ALA A 505 7.47 1.66 1.00
CA ALA A 505 8.74 1.28 0.38
C ALA A 505 9.72 2.46 0.48
N SER A 506 10.61 2.39 1.46
CA SER A 506 11.62 3.42 1.68
C SER A 506 12.60 3.50 0.50
N ALA A 507 13.01 4.72 0.17
CA ALA A 507 14.22 4.97 -0.63
C ALA A 507 15.47 4.32 -0.01
N GLU A 508 15.44 3.99 1.29
CA GLU A 508 16.49 3.20 1.96
C GLU A 508 16.61 1.77 1.41
N GLY A 509 15.59 1.23 0.75
CA GLY A 509 15.70 -0.07 0.06
C GLY A 509 16.64 0.00 -1.15
N ALA A 510 16.69 1.16 -1.80
CA ALA A 510 17.70 1.50 -2.78
C ALA A 510 18.92 2.12 -2.07
N LYS A 511 19.62 1.33 -1.25
CA LYS A 511 21.05 1.58 -0.94
C LYS A 511 21.87 1.38 -2.21
N ALA A 512 21.60 2.14 -3.26
CA ALA A 512 22.44 2.23 -4.42
C ALA A 512 23.48 3.30 -4.10
N ARG A 513 24.75 2.92 -4.00
CA ARG A 513 25.80 3.90 -4.21
C ARG A 513 25.59 4.44 -5.63
N TRP A 514 25.88 5.71 -5.88
CA TRP A 514 25.79 6.26 -7.24
C TRP A 514 26.63 5.45 -8.26
N GLN A 515 27.62 4.69 -7.78
CA GLN A 515 28.46 3.77 -8.54
C GLN A 515 27.70 2.53 -9.06
N ASP A 516 26.65 2.11 -8.37
CA ASP A 516 25.83 0.94 -8.72
C ASP A 516 24.69 1.30 -9.69
N ASP A 517 24.44 2.59 -9.88
CA ASP A 517 23.46 3.15 -10.82
C ASP A 517 24.18 3.55 -12.12
N PRO A 518 23.92 2.88 -13.26
CA PRO A 518 24.64 3.14 -14.51
C PRO A 518 24.51 4.58 -15.02
N GLU A 519 23.33 5.20 -14.87
CA GLU A 519 23.11 6.57 -15.36
C GLU A 519 23.74 7.58 -14.40
N ALA A 520 23.58 7.40 -13.09
CA ALA A 520 24.20 8.28 -12.10
C ALA A 520 25.73 8.17 -12.14
N ALA A 521 26.27 6.96 -12.31
CA ALA A 521 27.70 6.71 -12.44
C ALA A 521 28.29 7.42 -13.66
N LEU A 522 27.61 7.39 -14.80
CA LEU A 522 28.07 8.09 -16.01
C LEU A 522 28.12 9.60 -15.79
N ILE A 523 27.04 10.18 -15.25
CA ILE A 523 26.92 11.63 -15.04
C ILE A 523 27.93 12.11 -13.99
N MET A 524 28.00 11.42 -12.84
CA MET A 524 28.89 11.82 -11.75
C MET A 524 30.37 11.64 -12.09
N LYS A 525 30.75 10.57 -12.81
CA LYS A 525 32.13 10.42 -13.30
C LYS A 525 32.49 11.54 -14.26
N THR A 526 31.63 11.82 -15.24
CA THR A 526 31.86 12.88 -16.22
C THR A 526 32.02 14.23 -15.53
N ALA A 527 31.14 14.55 -14.60
CA ALA A 527 31.17 15.84 -13.93
C ALA A 527 32.35 15.99 -12.97
N ARG A 528 32.79 14.89 -12.34
CA ARG A 528 34.01 14.86 -11.52
C ARG A 528 35.25 15.06 -12.38
N THR A 529 35.37 14.41 -13.54
CA THR A 529 36.49 14.61 -14.47
C THR A 529 36.57 16.07 -14.94
N VAL A 530 35.44 16.66 -15.35
CA VAL A 530 35.39 18.07 -15.79
C VAL A 530 35.77 19.03 -14.66
N GLY A 531 35.36 18.75 -13.42
CA GLY A 531 35.74 19.56 -12.26
C GLY A 531 37.21 19.43 -11.88
N GLU A 532 37.75 18.19 -11.88
CA GLU A 532 39.17 17.92 -11.61
C GLU A 532 40.08 18.60 -12.64
N GLU A 533 39.74 18.54 -13.94
CA GLU A 533 40.44 19.26 -15.01
C GLU A 533 40.43 20.79 -14.81
N ALA A 534 39.35 21.32 -14.22
CA ALA A 534 39.21 22.76 -13.95
C ALA A 534 39.82 23.21 -12.61
N GLY A 535 40.28 22.27 -11.76
CA GLY A 535 40.79 22.53 -10.42
C GLY A 535 39.71 22.83 -9.37
N VAL A 536 38.47 22.37 -9.58
CA VAL A 536 37.32 22.61 -8.69
C VAL A 536 37.03 21.36 -7.84
N ASN A 537 36.79 21.55 -6.54
CA ASN A 537 36.38 20.46 -5.66
C ASN A 537 34.93 20.04 -5.94
N VAL A 538 34.75 18.86 -6.55
CA VAL A 538 33.44 18.29 -6.89
C VAL A 538 33.04 17.21 -5.89
N VAL A 539 31.91 17.42 -5.22
CA VAL A 539 31.35 16.48 -4.24
C VAL A 539 30.09 15.82 -4.81
N PRO A 540 30.11 14.51 -5.11
CA PRO A 540 28.92 13.81 -5.60
C PRO A 540 27.90 13.62 -4.47
N VAL A 541 26.66 14.02 -4.72
CA VAL A 541 25.51 13.82 -3.82
C VAL A 541 24.48 12.98 -4.56
N TYR A 542 24.16 11.82 -4.03
CA TYR A 542 23.16 10.92 -4.60
C TYR A 542 21.98 10.80 -3.67
N ALA A 543 20.80 11.15 -4.18
CA ALA A 543 19.55 11.02 -3.45
C ALA A 543 18.62 10.06 -4.20
N VAL A 544 17.90 9.26 -3.43
CA VAL A 544 16.80 8.45 -3.94
C VAL A 544 15.51 9.01 -3.32
N ALA A 545 14.53 9.37 -4.14
CA ALA A 545 13.32 10.03 -3.65
C ALA A 545 12.10 9.74 -4.55
N GLU A 546 10.89 9.97 -4.03
CA GLU A 546 9.65 9.86 -4.82
C GLU A 546 9.43 11.04 -5.78
N SER A 547 10.02 12.19 -5.47
CA SER A 547 9.92 13.43 -6.24
C SER A 547 11.29 14.09 -6.28
N ALA A 548 11.82 14.32 -7.48
CA ALA A 548 13.07 15.04 -7.66
C ALA A 548 12.98 16.47 -7.12
N GLY A 549 11.88 17.18 -7.39
CA GLY A 549 11.71 18.57 -6.95
C GLY A 549 11.78 18.73 -5.43
N ALA A 550 11.07 17.88 -4.68
CA ALA A 550 11.10 17.92 -3.21
C ALA A 550 12.48 17.56 -2.65
N ALA A 551 13.14 16.54 -3.22
CA ALA A 551 14.47 16.13 -2.79
C ALA A 551 15.55 17.19 -3.08
N ILE A 552 15.46 17.88 -4.22
CA ILE A 552 16.36 18.99 -4.55
C ILE A 552 16.25 20.11 -3.51
N VAL A 553 15.03 20.51 -3.15
CA VAL A 553 14.80 21.55 -2.14
C VAL A 553 15.32 21.11 -0.77
N ASP A 554 15.05 19.87 -0.37
CA ASP A 554 15.48 19.34 0.93
C ASP A 554 17.01 19.23 1.03
N VAL A 555 17.68 18.73 -0.02
CA VAL A 555 19.15 18.65 -0.09
C VAL A 555 19.77 20.05 -0.12
N ALA A 556 19.18 21.00 -0.87
CA ALA A 556 19.64 22.39 -0.90
C ALA A 556 19.60 23.03 0.49
N ALA A 557 18.46 22.90 1.18
CA ALA A 557 18.30 23.42 2.54
C ALA A 557 19.23 22.72 3.54
N THR A 558 19.36 21.40 3.46
CA THR A 558 20.18 20.60 4.38
C THR A 558 21.68 20.88 4.22
N LEU A 559 22.15 21.09 2.99
CA LEU A 559 23.55 21.43 2.74
C LEU A 559 23.88 22.90 3.04
N GLY A 560 22.85 23.75 3.17
CA GLY A 560 23.00 25.20 3.31
C GLY A 560 23.73 25.78 2.11
N VAL A 561 23.22 25.53 0.90
CA VAL A 561 23.84 26.02 -0.35
C VAL A 561 23.44 27.46 -0.63
N ASP A 562 24.38 28.25 -1.14
CA ASP A 562 24.14 29.67 -1.48
C ASP A 562 23.41 29.79 -2.82
N GLU A 563 23.74 28.91 -3.76
CA GLU A 563 23.12 28.87 -5.09
C GLU A 563 22.77 27.45 -5.55
N LEU A 564 21.61 27.33 -6.20
CA LEU A 564 21.08 26.11 -6.80
C LEU A 564 20.99 26.28 -8.33
N PHE A 565 21.70 25.41 -9.06
CA PHE A 565 21.74 25.42 -10.52
C PHE A 565 20.91 24.26 -11.08
N LEU A 566 19.95 24.57 -11.94
CA LEU A 566 19.10 23.61 -12.64
C LEU A 566 19.34 23.65 -14.16
N GLY A 567 19.56 22.48 -14.76
CA GLY A 567 19.51 22.31 -16.21
C GLY A 567 18.08 22.26 -16.73
N ALA A 568 17.77 23.01 -17.79
CA ALA A 568 16.48 22.87 -18.47
C ALA A 568 16.41 21.48 -19.12
N SER A 569 15.47 20.64 -18.67
CA SER A 569 15.27 19.32 -19.25
C SER A 569 14.56 19.43 -20.60
N GLY A 570 15.19 18.97 -21.69
CA GLY A 570 14.57 18.90 -23.02
C GLY A 570 13.54 17.77 -23.13
N HIS A 571 12.34 17.94 -22.57
CA HIS A 571 11.23 17.00 -22.75
C HIS A 571 10.10 17.57 -23.62
N SER A 572 9.54 16.72 -24.47
CA SER A 572 8.35 16.99 -25.29
C SER A 572 7.14 17.39 -24.44
N ALA A 573 6.30 18.31 -24.95
CA ALA A 573 5.15 18.92 -24.27
C ALA A 573 4.20 17.93 -23.53
N LEU A 574 4.10 16.68 -23.99
CA LEU A 574 3.23 15.65 -23.40
C LEU A 574 3.75 15.10 -22.06
N ALA A 575 5.08 15.06 -21.86
CA ALA A 575 5.68 14.66 -20.57
C ALA A 575 5.60 15.79 -19.53
N HIS A 576 5.63 17.05 -19.98
CA HIS A 576 5.43 18.23 -19.13
C HIS A 576 4.04 18.29 -18.50
N LEU A 577 3.01 17.80 -19.21
CA LEU A 577 1.63 17.76 -18.74
C LEU A 577 1.39 16.60 -17.74
N LEU A 578 2.17 15.52 -17.83
CA LEU A 578 2.03 14.31 -17.00
C LEU A 578 2.87 14.32 -15.71
N HIS A 579 4.09 14.88 -15.74
CA HIS A 579 5.02 14.85 -14.58
C HIS A 579 4.97 16.11 -13.70
N GLY A 580 4.39 17.21 -14.17
CA GLY A 580 4.63 18.53 -13.59
C GLY A 580 6.07 18.99 -13.80
N SER A 581 6.30 20.31 -13.82
CA SER A 581 7.66 20.83 -13.98
C SER A 581 8.43 20.71 -12.68
N VAL A 582 9.49 19.88 -12.64
CA VAL A 582 10.45 19.82 -11.51
C VAL A 582 10.94 21.23 -11.16
N VAL A 583 11.20 22.05 -12.18
CA VAL A 583 11.57 23.46 -12.02
C VAL A 583 10.48 24.24 -11.28
N GLN A 584 9.20 24.08 -11.63
CA GLN A 584 8.10 24.75 -10.89
C GLN A 584 8.00 24.28 -9.44
N GLN A 585 8.23 22.99 -9.16
CA GLN A 585 8.23 22.49 -7.78
C GLN A 585 9.38 23.06 -6.95
N VAL A 586 10.56 23.20 -7.55
CA VAL A 586 11.72 23.83 -6.89
C VAL A 586 11.44 25.32 -6.68
N VAL A 587 11.08 26.07 -7.72
CA VAL A 587 10.78 27.52 -7.64
C VAL A 587 9.74 27.83 -6.56
N LYS A 588 8.73 26.98 -6.39
CA LYS A 588 7.65 27.21 -5.42
C LYS A 588 8.05 26.96 -3.96
N ASN A 589 9.02 26.08 -3.71
CA ASN A 589 9.31 25.59 -2.36
C ASN A 589 10.74 25.88 -1.89
N LEU A 590 11.62 26.40 -2.76
CA LEU A 590 12.98 26.77 -2.39
C LEU A 590 12.94 27.99 -1.45
N PRO A 591 13.72 27.99 -0.35
CA PRO A 591 13.85 29.17 0.51
C PRO A 591 14.36 30.40 -0.27
N ASP A 592 13.82 31.58 0.03
CA ASP A 592 14.18 32.84 -0.64
C ASP A 592 15.66 33.23 -0.48
N GLU A 593 16.35 32.64 0.50
CA GLU A 593 17.76 32.83 0.80
C GLU A 593 18.70 32.13 -0.20
N ILE A 594 18.20 31.13 -0.96
CA ILE A 594 18.99 30.36 -1.92
C ILE A 594 18.80 30.91 -3.33
N GLY A 595 19.88 31.38 -3.96
CA GLY A 595 19.85 31.87 -5.33
C GLY A 595 19.57 30.76 -6.35
N LEU A 596 18.49 30.87 -7.13
CA LEU A 596 18.14 29.87 -8.15
C LEU A 596 18.58 30.32 -9.55
N VAL A 597 19.40 29.50 -10.22
CA VAL A 597 19.82 29.72 -11.60
C VAL A 597 19.32 28.57 -12.48
N ILE A 598 18.47 28.90 -13.46
CA ILE A 598 17.95 27.93 -14.43
C ILE A 598 18.60 28.24 -15.78
N ARG A 599 19.25 27.24 -16.39
CA ARG A 599 19.92 27.42 -17.68
C ARG A 599 19.62 26.24 -18.61
N GLY A 600 19.25 26.55 -19.86
CA GLY A 600 18.95 25.57 -20.91
C GLY A 600 20.14 25.24 -21.80
#